data_AF-A0A1I6E0M1-F1
#
_entry.id   AF-A0A1I6E0M1-F1
#
_cell.length_a   1.000
_cell.length_b   1.000
_cell.length_c   1.000
_cell.angle_alpha   90.00
_cell.angle_beta   90.00
_cell.angle_gamma   90.00
#
_symmetry.space_group_name_H-M   'P 1'
#
loop_
_entity.id
_entity.type
_entity.pdbx_description
1 polymer ?
#
loop_
_entity_poly.entity_id
_entity_poly.type
_entity_poly.pdbx_seq_one_letter_code
_entity_poly.pdbx_strand_id
1 'polypeptide(L)'
;MVSRVNLMRDLLFEIKADTPLGKTVKMLLNLFLCEGEDGILDLNGISYHKLANLIGISHTELQESLEYLQQQGIILYRPISK
;
A
#
# COMPACT_ATOMS: atom_id res chain seq x y z
N MET A 1 22.83 1.64 -0.24
CA MET A 1 22.24 0.95 0.93
C MET A 1 21.47 1.89 1.86
N VAL A 2 22.03 3.03 2.28
CA VAL A 2 21.40 4.00 3.22
C VAL A 2 20.00 4.48 2.77
N SER A 3 19.77 4.65 1.46
CA SER A 3 18.49 5.12 0.91
C SER A 3 17.30 4.19 1.19
N ARG A 4 17.46 2.87 1.13
CA ARG A 4 16.37 1.91 1.41
C ARG A 4 16.00 1.87 2.89
N VAL A 5 16.99 1.95 3.78
CA VAL A 5 16.77 1.97 5.23
C VAL A 5 16.06 3.26 5.66
N ASN A 6 16.42 4.40 5.06
CA ASN A 6 15.71 5.66 5.30
C ASN A 6 14.27 5.60 4.84
N LEU A 7 14.01 5.05 3.64
CA LEU A 7 12.65 4.85 3.15
C LEU A 7 11.82 3.96 4.09
N MET A 8 12.39 2.84 4.57
CA MET A 8 11.70 1.98 5.54
C MET A 8 11.39 2.73 6.85
N ARG A 9 12.36 3.51 7.36
CA ARG A 9 12.16 4.34 8.55
C ARG A 9 11.04 5.35 8.34
N ASP A 10 11.01 6.01 7.19
CA ASP A 10 10.01 7.03 6.88
C ASP A 10 8.61 6.40 6.78
N LEU A 11 8.47 5.23 6.14
CA LEU A 11 7.20 4.49 6.13
C LEU A 11 6.75 4.03 7.52
N LEU A 12 7.68 3.65 8.41
CA LEU A 12 7.33 3.32 9.80
C LEU A 12 6.80 4.56 10.55
N PHE A 13 7.31 5.75 10.25
CA PHE A 13 6.76 6.99 10.79
C PHE A 13 5.35 7.26 10.25
N GLU A 14 5.11 7.06 8.95
CA GLU A 14 3.77 7.20 8.36
C GLU A 14 2.76 6.25 9.00
N ILE A 15 3.14 4.97 9.22
CA ILE A 15 2.32 3.98 9.93
C ILE A 15 1.99 4.45 11.35
N LYS A 16 3.00 4.97 12.07
CA LYS A 16 2.83 5.45 13.44
C LYS A 16 1.95 6.71 13.52
N ALA A 17 2.06 7.58 12.52
CA ALA A 17 1.30 8.82 12.43
C ALA A 17 -0.14 8.61 11.90
N ASP A 18 -0.49 7.38 11.51
CA ASP A 18 -1.81 7.01 10.97
C ASP A 18 -2.22 7.84 9.74
N THR A 19 -1.23 8.21 8.93
CA THR A 19 -1.45 8.93 7.67
C THR A 19 -2.09 8.02 6.61
N PRO A 20 -2.64 8.57 5.51
CA PRO A 20 -3.18 7.72 4.45
C PRO A 20 -2.16 6.74 3.85
N LEU A 21 -0.90 7.19 3.69
CA LEU A 21 0.19 6.34 3.25
C LEU A 21 0.48 5.24 4.30
N GLY A 22 0.56 5.60 5.58
CA GLY A 22 0.79 4.65 6.66
C GLY A 22 -0.30 3.58 6.76
N LYS A 23 -1.56 3.98 6.65
CA LYS A 23 -2.72 3.07 6.61
C LYS A 23 -2.66 2.14 5.40
N THR A 24 -2.29 2.67 4.23
CA THR A 24 -2.13 1.89 3.00
C THR A 24 -1.03 0.85 3.15
N VAL A 25 0.15 1.22 3.67
CA VAL A 25 1.27 0.28 3.90
C VAL A 25 0.88 -0.80 4.89
N LYS A 26 0.26 -0.43 6.02
CA LYS A 26 -0.20 -1.38 7.03
C LYS A 26 -1.21 -2.38 6.45
N MET A 27 -2.14 -1.91 5.63
CA MET A 27 -3.11 -2.76 4.94
C MET A 27 -2.42 -3.76 4.01
N LEU A 28 -1.52 -3.29 3.15
CA LEU A 28 -0.80 -4.15 2.21
C LEU A 28 0.05 -5.20 2.93
N LEU A 29 0.71 -4.83 4.03
CA LEU A 29 1.46 -5.78 4.86
C LEU A 29 0.54 -6.85 5.47
N ASN A 30 -0.60 -6.45 6.03
CA ASN A 30 -1.55 -7.39 6.61
C ASN A 30 -2.11 -8.34 5.55
N LEU A 31 -2.51 -7.82 4.39
CA LEU A 31 -3.01 -8.62 3.29
C LEU A 31 -1.94 -9.58 2.77
N PHE A 32 -0.71 -9.10 2.58
CA PHE A 32 0.40 -9.94 2.14
C PHE A 32 0.75 -11.05 3.15
N LEU A 33 0.68 -10.78 4.45
CA LEU A 33 0.89 -11.80 5.49
C LEU A 33 -0.22 -12.85 5.53
N CYS A 34 -1.44 -12.51 5.13
CA CYS A 34 -2.59 -13.41 5.16
C CYS A 34 -2.77 -14.21 3.87
N GLU A 35 -2.58 -13.57 2.72
CA GLU A 35 -2.97 -14.07 1.40
C GLU A 35 -1.82 -14.00 0.37
N GLY A 36 -0.65 -13.47 0.75
CA GLY A 36 0.49 -13.37 -0.14
C GLY A 36 1.15 -14.72 -0.37
N GLU A 37 1.29 -15.11 -1.64
CA GLU A 37 2.05 -16.28 -2.07
C GLU A 37 3.13 -15.85 -3.07
N ASP A 38 4.35 -16.40 -2.94
CA ASP A 38 5.48 -16.14 -3.84
C ASP A 38 5.80 -14.65 -4.11
N GLY A 39 5.54 -13.77 -3.14
CA GLY A 39 5.80 -12.33 -3.31
C GLY A 39 4.70 -11.58 -4.06
N ILE A 40 3.58 -12.25 -4.36
CA ILE A 40 2.44 -11.69 -5.08
C ILE A 40 1.25 -11.60 -4.12
N LEU A 41 0.55 -10.47 -4.16
CA LEU A 41 -0.74 -10.28 -3.51
C LEU A 41 -1.79 -10.10 -4.59
N ASP A 42 -2.69 -11.06 -4.74
CA ASP A 42 -3.80 -10.94 -5.68
C ASP A 42 -4.98 -10.20 -5.01
N LEU A 43 -5.32 -9.03 -5.54
CA LEU A 43 -6.46 -8.22 -5.09
C LEU A 43 -7.65 -8.32 -6.06
N ASN A 44 -7.62 -9.26 -7.01
CA ASN A 44 -8.71 -9.53 -7.92
C ASN A 44 -10.01 -9.77 -7.16
N GLY A 45 -11.07 -9.06 -7.54
CA GLY A 45 -12.39 -9.14 -6.90
C GLY A 45 -12.61 -8.16 -5.75
N ILE A 46 -11.58 -7.42 -5.30
CA ILE A 46 -11.75 -6.35 -4.31
C ILE A 46 -11.71 -4.98 -5.00
N SER A 47 -12.80 -4.23 -4.85
CA SER A 47 -12.86 -2.84 -5.34
C SER A 47 -11.95 -1.92 -4.52
N TYR A 48 -11.19 -1.05 -5.19
CA TYR A 48 -10.36 -0.02 -4.54
C TYR A 48 -11.17 0.91 -3.63
N HIS A 49 -12.41 1.23 -3.99
CA HIS A 49 -13.30 1.99 -3.10
C HIS A 49 -13.58 1.25 -1.80
N LYS A 50 -13.73 -0.08 -1.88
CA LYS A 50 -13.96 -0.92 -0.71
C LYS A 50 -12.70 -0.99 0.17
N LEU A 51 -11.52 -1.10 -0.42
CA LEU A 51 -10.24 -1.04 0.29
C LEU A 51 -10.05 0.30 1.01
N ALA A 52 -10.27 1.41 0.30
CA ALA A 52 -10.16 2.76 0.87
C ALA A 52 -11.10 2.95 2.07
N ASN A 53 -12.36 2.51 1.92
CA ASN A 53 -13.35 2.55 2.99
C ASN A 53 -12.96 1.68 4.20
N LEU A 54 -12.38 0.49 3.97
CA LEU A 54 -11.96 -0.42 5.05
C LEU A 54 -10.89 0.19 5.95
N ILE A 55 -9.99 0.99 5.37
CA ILE A 55 -8.92 1.66 6.12
C ILE A 55 -9.25 3.11 6.48
N GLY A 56 -10.45 3.59 6.13
CA GLY A 56 -10.95 4.91 6.48
C GLY A 56 -10.19 6.05 5.81
N ILE A 57 -9.86 5.89 4.52
CA ILE A 57 -9.29 6.96 3.68
C ILE A 57 -10.12 7.13 2.40
N SER A 58 -9.93 8.25 1.71
CA SER A 58 -10.56 8.48 0.42
C SER A 58 -9.93 7.62 -0.69
N HIS A 59 -10.67 7.44 -1.78
CA HIS A 59 -10.15 6.74 -2.95
C HIS A 59 -8.90 7.41 -3.54
N THR A 60 -8.89 8.74 -3.59
CA THR A 60 -7.76 9.53 -4.09
C THR A 60 -6.52 9.33 -3.23
N GLU A 61 -6.64 9.38 -1.90
CA GLU A 61 -5.52 9.15 -0.99
C GLU A 61 -4.96 7.74 -1.10
N LEU A 62 -5.81 6.73 -1.28
CA LEU A 62 -5.36 5.36 -1.54
C LEU A 62 -4.58 5.29 -2.85
N GLN A 63 -5.10 5.91 -3.91
CA GLN A 63 -4.44 5.93 -5.22
C GLN A 63 -3.06 6.61 -5.14
N GLU A 64 -2.98 7.80 -4.56
CA GLU A 64 -1.72 8.54 -4.38
C GLU A 64 -0.70 7.73 -3.58
N SER A 65 -1.16 7.04 -2.53
CA SER A 65 -0.30 6.18 -1.71
C SER A 65 0.25 4.99 -2.49
N LEU A 66 -0.58 4.33 -3.31
CA LEU A 66 -0.14 3.21 -4.17
C LEU A 66 0.84 3.67 -5.25
N GLU A 67 0.57 4.82 -5.89
CA GLU A 67 1.45 5.43 -6.88
C GLU A 67 2.81 5.78 -6.27
N TYR A 68 2.82 6.38 -5.07
CA TYR A 68 4.05 6.66 -4.33
C TYR A 68 4.85 5.39 -4.07
N LEU A 69 4.23 4.33 -3.54
CA LEU A 69 4.91 3.06 -3.25
C LEU A 69 5.48 2.40 -4.51
N GLN A 70 4.77 2.53 -5.64
CA GLN A 70 5.25 2.05 -6.94
C GLN A 70 6.44 2.87 -7.44
N GLN A 71 6.40 4.21 -7.35
CA GLN A 71 7.52 5.08 -7.73
C GLN A 71 8.79 4.81 -6.89
N GLN A 72 8.61 4.48 -5.61
CA GLN A 72 9.72 4.07 -4.72
C GLN A 72 10.19 2.62 -4.97
N GLY A 73 9.60 1.91 -5.93
CA GLY A 73 9.93 0.54 -6.27
C GLY A 73 9.76 -0.42 -5.09
N ILE A 74 8.71 -0.21 -4.28
CA ILE A 74 8.32 -1.10 -3.18
C ILE A 74 7.33 -2.15 -3.69
N ILE A 75 6.33 -1.71 -4.45
CA ILE A 75 5.33 -2.58 -5.06
C ILE A 75 5.36 -2.44 -6.57
N LEU A 76 4.95 -3.50 -7.26
CA LEU A 76 4.54 -3.44 -8.66
C LEU A 76 3.02 -3.57 -8.68
N TYR A 77 2.35 -2.53 -9.14
CA TYR A 77 0.90 -2.47 -9.19
C TYR A 77 0.46 -2.20 -10.64
N ARG A 78 -0.48 -2.99 -11.14
CA ARG A 78 -1.13 -2.75 -12.43
C ARG A 78 -2.61 -2.52 -12.19
N PRO A 79 -3.13 -1.30 -12.39
CA PRO A 79 -4.57 -1.11 -12.42
C PRO A 79 -5.11 -1.95 -13.59
N ILE A 80 -6.11 -2.80 -13.31
CA ILE A 80 -6.83 -3.51 -14.37
C ILE A 80 -7.58 -2.43 -15.16
N SER A 81 -6.99 -2.02 -16.28
CA SER A 81 -7.69 -1.16 -17.24
C SER A 81 -8.87 -1.96 -17.79
N LYS A 82 -10.07 -1.42 -17.62
CA LYS A 82 -11.26 -1.91 -18.32
C LYS A 82 -11.11 -1.72 -19.82
#